data_AF-A0A952HMM9-F1
#
_entry.id   AF-A0A952HMM9-F1
#
_cell.length_a   1.000
_cell.length_b   1.000
_cell.length_c   1.000
_cell.angle_alpha   90.00
_cell.angle_beta   90.00
_cell.angle_gamma   90.00
#
_symmetry.space_group_name_H-M   'P 1'
#
loop_
_entity.id
_entity.type
_entity.pdbx_description
1 polymer ?
#
loop_
_entity_poly.entity_id
_entity_poly.type
_entity_poly.pdbx_seq_one_letter_code
_entity_poly.pdbx_strand_id
1 'polypeptide(L)'
;MLEKLYNFYQNKKLKLKSLSHGEYSKTLERNFNIKLYNSQLIASESIAEGNITEVETGQGKTFIAFLSACNVFKKGIYKKIFIATSNDYLAQRDCEHLFNSYKDENIKAGFVTQTRDEGKVYKRCSR
;
A
#
# COMPACT_ATOMS: atom_id res chain seq x y z
N MET A 1 -1.52 -1.19 -18.67
CA MET A 1 -0.22 -1.79 -18.24
C MET A 1 -0.31 -2.86 -17.16
N LEU A 2 -1.10 -2.67 -16.10
CA LEU A 2 -1.34 -3.71 -15.07
C LEU A 2 -1.89 -5.03 -15.65
N GLU A 3 -2.59 -4.97 -16.78
CA GLU A 3 -3.03 -6.16 -17.53
C GLU A 3 -1.86 -7.02 -18.03
N LYS A 4 -0.72 -6.42 -18.41
CA LYS A 4 0.47 -7.18 -18.81
C LYS A 4 1.04 -7.96 -17.62
N LEU A 5 1.08 -7.34 -16.44
CA LEU A 5 1.48 -8.00 -15.21
C LEU A 5 0.51 -9.11 -14.82
N TYR A 6 -0.80 -8.84 -14.93
CA TYR A 6 -1.84 -9.84 -14.70
C TYR A 6 -1.66 -11.06 -15.62
N ASN A 7 -1.47 -10.84 -16.91
CA ASN A 7 -1.26 -11.90 -17.89
C ASN A 7 0.03 -12.68 -17.62
N PHE A 8 1.12 -12.01 -17.23
CA PHE A 8 2.37 -12.66 -16.82
C PHE A 8 2.17 -13.62 -15.64
N TYR A 9 1.47 -13.19 -14.59
CA TYR A 9 1.21 -14.03 -13.41
C TYR A 9 0.25 -15.19 -13.71
N GLN A 10 -0.78 -14.96 -14.54
CA GLN A 10 -1.70 -16.03 -14.99
C GLN A 10 -0.96 -17.11 -15.78
N ASN A 11 -0.07 -16.71 -16.70
CA ASN A 11 0.71 -17.65 -17.52
C ASN A 11 1.66 -18.52 -16.69
N LYS A 12 2.14 -18.05 -15.54
CA LYS A 12 2.97 -18.84 -14.62
C LYS A 12 2.17 -19.84 -13.76
N LYS A 13 0.84 -19.93 -13.90
CA LYS A 13 -0.06 -20.71 -13.01
C LYS A 13 0.20 -20.44 -11.52
N LEU A 14 0.70 -19.25 -11.18
CA LEU A 14 0.88 -18.85 -9.80
C LEU A 14 -0.51 -18.70 -9.18
N LYS A 15 -0.92 -19.67 -8.36
CA LYS A 15 -2.08 -19.48 -7.48
C LYS A 15 -1.76 -18.26 -6.63
N LEU A 16 -2.59 -17.22 -6.73
CA LEU A 16 -2.63 -16.11 -5.78
C LEU A 16 -2.71 -16.71 -4.37
N LYS A 17 -1.56 -16.86 -3.70
CA LYS A 17 -1.46 -17.32 -2.31
C LYS A 17 -1.97 -16.17 -1.43
N SER A 18 -3.28 -15.97 -1.43
CA SER A 18 -3.91 -14.69 -1.12
C SER A 18 -4.79 -14.73 0.13
N LEU A 19 -4.47 -15.58 1.12
CA LEU A 19 -5.16 -15.50 2.41
C LEU A 19 -4.99 -14.12 3.07
N SER A 20 -3.81 -13.50 2.95
CA SER A 20 -3.54 -12.18 3.56
C SER A 20 -4.13 -10.98 2.79
N HIS A 21 -4.21 -11.05 1.46
CA HIS A 21 -4.79 -9.97 0.66
C HIS A 21 -6.28 -9.80 0.92
N GLY A 22 -6.99 -10.89 1.23
CA GLY A 22 -8.41 -10.87 1.51
C GLY A 22 -8.77 -10.05 2.76
N GLU A 23 -7.93 -10.04 3.78
CA GLU A 23 -8.16 -9.27 5.01
C GLU A 23 -8.01 -7.76 4.75
N TYR A 24 -6.87 -7.33 4.21
CA TYR A 24 -6.61 -5.92 3.94
C TYR A 24 -7.53 -5.33 2.86
N SER A 25 -7.94 -6.15 1.89
CA SER A 25 -8.92 -5.73 0.88
C SER A 25 -10.28 -5.42 1.50
N LYS A 26 -10.74 -6.24 2.46
CA LYS A 26 -11.99 -5.99 3.20
C LYS A 26 -11.91 -4.73 4.04
N THR A 27 -10.75 -4.43 4.62
CA THR A 27 -10.52 -3.20 5.38
C THR A 27 -10.64 -1.96 4.49
N LEU A 28 -10.07 -2.00 3.28
CA LEU A 28 -10.26 -0.92 2.31
C LEU A 28 -11.71 -0.83 1.81
N GLU A 29 -12.38 -1.97 1.58
CA GLU A 29 -13.78 -2.00 1.17
C GLU A 29 -14.68 -1.32 2.21
N ARG A 30 -14.48 -1.59 3.51
CA ARG A 30 -15.24 -0.93 4.58
C ARG A 30 -14.98 0.57 4.67
N ASN A 31 -13.71 0.98 4.58
CA ASN A 31 -13.33 2.37 4.84
C ASN A 31 -13.51 3.29 3.64
N PHE A 32 -13.50 2.74 2.42
CA PHE A 32 -13.57 3.52 1.17
C PHE A 32 -14.71 3.12 0.24
N ASN A 33 -15.48 2.06 0.55
CA ASN A 33 -16.49 1.49 -0.34
C ASN A 33 -15.93 1.13 -1.72
N ILE A 34 -14.71 0.57 -1.74
CA ILE A 34 -14.02 0.14 -2.97
C ILE A 34 -13.79 -1.36 -2.99
N LYS A 35 -13.90 -1.96 -4.16
CA LYS A 35 -13.44 -3.33 -4.41
C LYS A 35 -12.19 -3.29 -5.27
N LEU A 36 -11.12 -3.89 -4.77
CA LEU A 36 -9.87 -3.97 -5.54
C LEU A 36 -10.00 -4.93 -6.72
N TYR A 37 -9.43 -4.53 -7.84
CA TYR A 37 -9.30 -5.38 -9.02
C TYR A 37 -8.18 -6.40 -8.83
N ASN A 38 -8.29 -7.56 -9.48
CA ASN A 38 -7.26 -8.59 -9.44
C ASN A 38 -5.89 -8.06 -9.88
N SER A 39 -5.87 -7.13 -10.83
CA SER A 39 -4.66 -6.47 -11.32
C SER A 39 -3.93 -5.68 -10.21
N GLN A 40 -4.68 -5.05 -9.30
CA GLN A 40 -4.14 -4.33 -8.15
C GLN A 40 -3.62 -5.28 -7.07
N LEU A 41 -4.30 -6.42 -6.85
CA LEU A 41 -3.84 -7.46 -5.93
C LEU A 41 -2.51 -8.08 -6.41
N ILE A 42 -2.40 -8.36 -7.71
CA ILE A 42 -1.15 -8.86 -8.30
C ILE A 42 -0.05 -7.81 -8.24
N ALA A 43 -0.37 -6.54 -8.49
CA ALA A 43 0.60 -5.45 -8.34
C ALA A 43 1.15 -5.37 -6.91
N SER A 44 0.27 -5.52 -5.90
CA SER A 44 0.66 -5.56 -4.49
C SER A 44 1.61 -6.72 -4.20
N GLU A 45 1.29 -7.93 -4.65
CA GLU A 45 2.18 -9.09 -4.44
C GLU A 45 3.52 -8.92 -5.17
N SER A 46 3.51 -8.37 -6.39
CA SER A 46 4.74 -8.14 -7.16
C SER A 46 5.67 -7.15 -6.45
N ILE A 47 5.13 -6.07 -5.86
CA ILE A 47 5.90 -5.13 -5.03
C ILE A 47 6.39 -5.82 -3.75
N ALA A 48 5.56 -6.64 -3.10
CA ALA A 48 5.94 -7.39 -1.90
C ALA A 48 7.08 -8.39 -2.16
N GLU A 49 7.19 -8.93 -3.37
CA GLU A 49 8.29 -9.77 -3.85
C GLU A 49 9.56 -8.97 -4.23
N GLY A 50 9.53 -7.64 -4.13
CA GLY A 50 10.67 -6.76 -4.40
C GLY A 50 10.79 -6.28 -5.85
N ASN A 51 9.74 -6.45 -6.66
CA ASN A 51 9.75 -6.00 -8.06
C ASN A 51 9.31 -4.54 -8.19
N ILE A 52 9.78 -3.89 -9.26
CA ILE A 52 9.23 -2.61 -9.70
C ILE A 52 7.94 -2.88 -10.48
N THR A 53 6.82 -2.36 -9.99
CA THR A 53 5.54 -2.47 -10.66
C THR A 53 5.10 -1.13 -11.21
N GLU A 54 4.94 -1.06 -12.53
CA GLU A 54 4.43 0.12 -13.19
C GLU A 54 2.89 0.14 -13.14
N VAL A 55 2.37 1.25 -12.64
CA VAL A 55 0.94 1.48 -12.41
C VAL A 55 0.64 2.85 -13.02
N GLU A 56 -0.43 2.98 -13.78
CA GLU A 56 -0.78 4.28 -14.37
C GLU A 56 -1.46 5.19 -13.32
N THR A 57 -1.48 6.50 -13.58
CA THR A 57 -2.22 7.45 -12.72
C THR A 57 -3.71 7.07 -12.71
N GLY A 58 -4.34 7.15 -11.54
CA GLY A 58 -5.76 6.77 -11.35
C GLY A 58 -6.01 5.29 -11.10
N GLN A 59 -5.01 4.40 -11.28
CA GLN A 59 -5.17 2.94 -11.06
C GLN A 59 -5.06 2.50 -9.59
N GLY A 60 -5.04 3.44 -8.63
CA GLY A 60 -5.06 3.12 -7.20
C GLY A 60 -3.71 2.77 -6.56
N LYS A 61 -2.61 3.38 -7.02
CA LYS A 61 -1.25 3.21 -6.45
C LYS A 61 -1.21 3.26 -4.92
N THR A 62 -1.93 4.21 -4.31
CA THR A 62 -1.99 4.37 -2.85
C THR A 62 -2.54 3.13 -2.15
N PHE A 63 -3.62 2.53 -2.68
CA PHE A 63 -4.18 1.30 -2.11
C PHE A 63 -3.29 0.09 -2.36
N ILE A 64 -2.66 -0.01 -3.54
CA ILE A 64 -1.68 -1.08 -3.84
C ILE A 64 -0.52 -1.01 -2.84
N ALA A 65 0.02 0.19 -2.58
CA ALA A 65 1.10 0.39 -1.62
C ALA A 65 0.69 0.03 -0.18
N PHE A 66 -0.55 0.38 0.22
CA PHE A 66 -1.11 -0.03 1.50
C PHE A 66 -1.12 -1.56 1.65
N LEU A 67 -1.69 -2.28 0.67
CA LEU A 67 -1.76 -3.75 0.74
C LEU A 67 -0.38 -4.37 0.82
N SER A 68 0.55 -3.93 -0.04
CA SER A 68 1.91 -4.44 -0.06
C SER A 68 2.58 -4.25 1.30
N ALA A 69 2.51 -3.03 1.86
CA ALA A 69 3.11 -2.69 3.14
C ALA A 69 2.53 -3.49 4.30
N CYS A 70 1.21 -3.59 4.40
CA CYS A 70 0.53 -4.39 5.42
C CYS A 70 0.91 -5.87 5.34
N ASN A 71 0.93 -6.43 4.12
CA ASN A 71 1.26 -7.83 3.87
C ASN A 71 2.68 -8.17 4.34
N VAL A 72 3.69 -7.42 3.92
CA VAL A 72 5.09 -7.72 4.30
C VAL A 72 5.38 -7.46 5.77
N PHE A 73 4.70 -6.46 6.38
CA PHE A 73 4.84 -6.15 7.79
C PHE A 73 4.22 -7.24 8.67
N LYS A 74 2.99 -7.67 8.37
CA LYS A 74 2.27 -8.69 9.15
C LYS A 74 2.83 -10.10 8.99
N LYS A 75 3.41 -10.41 7.83
CA LYS A 75 4.20 -11.63 7.62
C LYS A 75 5.53 -11.63 8.40
N GLY A 76 5.90 -10.51 9.05
CA GLY A 76 7.14 -10.39 9.80
C GLY A 76 8.41 -10.32 8.94
N ILE A 77 8.26 -10.13 7.63
CA ILE A 77 9.39 -10.03 6.68
C ILE A 77 10.22 -8.79 7.03
N TYR A 78 9.55 -7.68 7.36
CA TYR A 78 10.20 -6.45 7.77
C TYR A 78 9.58 -5.89 9.06
N LYS A 79 10.43 -5.37 9.94
CA LYS A 79 10.01 -4.72 11.20
C LYS A 79 9.52 -3.28 11.02
N LYS A 80 9.88 -2.63 9.91
CA LYS A 80 9.52 -1.25 9.56
C LYS A 80 9.42 -1.15 8.04
N ILE A 81 8.45 -0.38 7.54
CA ILE A 81 8.22 -0.12 6.13
C ILE A 81 8.29 1.38 5.88
N PHE A 82 8.93 1.79 4.78
CA PHE A 82 8.98 3.17 4.33
C PHE A 82 8.31 3.25 2.95
N ILE A 83 7.29 4.09 2.84
CA ILE A 83 6.65 4.40 1.56
C ILE A 83 7.14 5.78 1.14
N ALA A 84 7.96 5.84 0.09
CA ALA A 84 8.43 7.10 -0.45
C ALA A 84 7.37 7.71 -1.38
N THR A 85 7.09 8.99 -1.21
CA THR A 85 6.21 9.78 -2.07
C THR A 85 7.00 10.93 -2.71
N SER A 86 6.45 11.56 -3.74
CA SER A 86 7.17 12.61 -4.47
C SER A 86 7.29 13.93 -3.72
N ASN A 87 6.42 14.17 -2.72
CA ASN A 87 6.45 15.37 -1.91
C ASN A 87 5.75 15.17 -0.56
N ASP A 88 6.00 16.10 0.36
CA ASP A 88 5.50 16.08 1.74
C ASP A 88 3.97 16.08 1.81
N TYR A 89 3.31 16.83 0.92
CA TYR A 89 1.85 16.85 0.85
C TYR A 89 1.29 15.46 0.57
N LEU A 90 1.86 14.72 -0.40
CA LEU A 90 1.43 13.37 -0.71
C LEU A 90 1.78 12.37 0.41
N ALA A 91 2.91 12.56 1.10
CA ALA A 91 3.25 11.76 2.27
C ALA A 91 2.19 11.91 3.38
N GLN A 92 1.84 13.16 3.71
CA GLN A 92 0.83 13.48 4.71
C GLN A 92 -0.54 12.95 4.28
N ARG A 93 -0.98 13.29 3.06
CA ARG A 93 -2.28 12.89 2.53
C ARG A 93 -2.45 11.38 2.58
N ASP A 94 -1.49 10.60 2.08
CA ASP A 94 -1.65 9.14 2.02
C ASP A 94 -1.67 8.51 3.42
N CYS A 95 -0.84 9.01 4.35
CA CYS A 95 -0.85 8.60 5.75
C CYS A 95 -2.20 8.87 6.42
N GLU A 96 -2.70 10.10 6.32
CA GLU A 96 -3.94 10.54 6.96
C GLU A 96 -5.18 9.93 6.31
N HIS A 97 -5.18 9.80 4.99
CA HIS A 97 -6.27 9.21 4.24
C HIS A 97 -6.47 7.74 4.62
N LEU A 98 -5.37 6.99 4.80
CA LEU A 98 -5.39 5.58 5.19
C LEU A 98 -5.39 5.34 6.70
N PHE A 99 -5.52 6.38 7.53
CA PHE A 99 -5.38 6.28 8.98
C PHE A 99 -6.28 5.20 9.61
N ASN A 100 -7.57 5.22 9.29
CA ASN A 100 -8.51 4.23 9.81
C ASN A 100 -8.15 2.81 9.36
N SER A 101 -7.70 2.64 8.12
CA SER A 101 -7.27 1.32 7.62
C SER A 101 -6.02 0.81 8.33
N TYR A 102 -5.04 1.66 8.62
CA TYR A 102 -3.90 1.24 9.46
C TYR A 102 -4.34 0.92 10.89
N LYS A 103 -5.26 1.70 11.45
CA LYS A 103 -5.79 1.50 12.80
C LYS A 103 -6.54 0.17 12.93
N ASP A 104 -7.41 -0.16 11.98
CA ASP A 104 -8.16 -1.42 11.94
C ASP A 104 -7.23 -2.63 11.89
N GLU A 105 -6.10 -2.49 11.19
CA GLU A 105 -5.05 -3.51 11.13
C GLU A 105 -4.07 -3.48 12.31
N ASN A 106 -4.30 -2.63 13.32
CA ASN A 106 -3.40 -2.43 14.47
C ASN A 106 -1.95 -2.07 14.08
N ILE A 107 -1.80 -1.29 13.00
CA ILE A 107 -0.52 -0.81 12.50
C ILE A 107 -0.37 0.67 12.85
N LYS A 108 0.79 1.04 13.42
CA LYS A 108 1.14 2.44 13.67
C LYS A 108 1.78 3.03 12.41
N ALA A 109 1.18 4.08 11.88
CA ALA A 109 1.68 4.79 10.71
C ALA A 109 2.04 6.24 11.05
N GLY A 110 2.95 6.81 10.27
CA GLY A 110 3.40 8.19 10.38
C GLY A 110 4.06 8.64 9.09
N PHE A 111 4.22 9.95 8.95
CA PHE A 111 4.78 10.60 7.78
C PHE A 111 5.89 11.56 8.19
N VAL A 112 6.78 11.84 7.24
CA VAL A 112 7.86 12.81 7.42
C VAL A 112 7.60 13.97 6.46
N THR A 113 7.67 15.19 6.97
CA THR A 113 7.60 16.43 6.19
C THR A 113 8.80 17.30 6.47
N GLN A 114 9.11 18.24 5.61
CA GLN A 114 10.12 19.26 5.82
C GLN A 114 9.48 20.64 5.99
N THR A 115 9.80 21.34 7.07
CA THR A 115 9.48 22.76 7.22
C THR A 115 10.74 23.59 6.97
N ARG A 116 10.57 24.86 6.59
CA ARG A 116 11.71 25.77 6.35
C ARG A 116 12.55 25.99 7.62
N ASP A 117 11.90 25.99 8.78
CA ASP A 117 12.53 26.40 10.04
C ASP A 117 13.01 25.21 10.90
N GLU A 118 12.38 24.02 10.80
CA GLU A 118 12.64 22.89 11.71
C GLU A 118 13.28 21.67 11.03
N GLY A 119 13.56 21.76 9.72
CA GLY A 119 14.09 20.62 8.96
C GLY A 119 13.07 19.49 8.81
N LYS A 120 13.53 18.22 8.78
CA LYS A 120 12.65 17.06 8.64
C LYS A 120 11.97 16.72 9.96
N VAL A 121 10.65 16.71 9.97
CA VAL A 121 9.80 16.44 11.13
C VAL A 121 8.99 15.17 10.89
N TYR A 122 9.05 14.24 11.84
CA TYR A 122 8.18 13.07 11.87
C TYR A 122 6.88 13.37 12.61
N LYS A 123 5.74 12.99 12.03
CA LYS A 123 4.42 13.10 12.65
C LYS A 123 3.71 11.76 12.54
N ARG A 124 2.98 11.35 13.58
CA ARG A 124 2.07 10.19 13.47
C ARG A 124 0.86 10.57 12.63
N CYS A 125 0.32 9.64 11.83
CA CYS A 125 -1.00 9.89 11.26
C CYS A 125 -1.97 10.03 12.44
N SER A 126 -2.79 11.07 12.42
CA SER A 126 -3.57 11.48 13.60
C SER A 126 -4.96 11.97 13.25
N ARG A 127 -5.48 11.60 12.08
CA ARG A 127 -6.78 12.09 11.63
C ARG A 127 -7.89 11.72 12.60
#